data_AF-A0A8T3WFR9-F1
#
_entry.id   AF-A0A8T3WFR9-F1
#
_cell.length_a   1.000
_cell.length_b   1.000
_cell.length_c   1.000
_cell.angle_alpha   90.00
_cell.angle_beta   90.00
_cell.angle_gamma   90.00
#
_symmetry.space_group_name_H-M   'P 1'
#
loop_
_entity.id
_entity.type
_entity.pdbx_description
1 polymer ?
#
loop_
_entity_poly.entity_id
_entity_poly.type
_entity_poly.pdbx_seq_one_letter_code
_entity_poly.pdbx_strand_id
1 'polypeptide(L)'
;MNRVNSDKGSRMWEVWWLAPSVRATGTTKQGAKVVVYAHENNYFSNPANVKDAVDNKKLVNGAGPMPQDQFYSLLEREGNGRVFVVDYDKLKRSSSSVISVDDALYHPQTIPFLGSKDTAERYLVKHRKVYGDKIGVWHTDDLEDEPMARMLFLGISDGNGLSGDDLDYSSRLLGVAPEAQSAREREGLEGTVEVLGEGKFLRRGGRLYMPVPEGLDLK
;
A
#
# COMPACT_ATOMS: atom_id res chain seq x y z
N MET A 1 4.09 -14.77 4.18
CA MET A 1 2.94 -14.85 5.13
C MET A 1 2.01 -13.68 4.82
N ASN A 2 0.68 -13.87 4.80
CA ASN A 2 -0.30 -12.81 4.51
C ASN A 2 -1.39 -12.76 5.59
N ARG A 3 -2.09 -11.63 5.75
CA ARG A 3 -3.09 -11.41 6.83
C ARG A 3 -4.12 -12.54 6.92
N VAL A 4 -4.70 -12.95 5.80
CA VAL A 4 -5.77 -13.96 5.77
C VAL A 4 -5.32 -15.30 6.37
N ASN A 5 -4.05 -15.67 6.18
CA ASN A 5 -3.48 -16.91 6.68
C ASN A 5 -2.83 -16.78 8.08
N SER A 6 -2.83 -15.59 8.67
CA SER A 6 -2.27 -15.35 10.00
C SER A 6 -3.32 -15.51 11.11
N ASP A 7 -2.85 -15.81 12.32
CA ASP A 7 -3.70 -15.85 13.52
C ASP A 7 -4.23 -14.47 13.91
N LYS A 8 -5.34 -14.42 14.66
CA LYS A 8 -5.99 -13.17 15.06
C LYS A 8 -5.08 -12.26 15.89
N GLY A 9 -4.23 -12.83 16.75
CA GLY A 9 -3.23 -12.10 17.54
C GLY A 9 -1.87 -11.98 16.85
N SER A 10 -1.79 -12.19 15.53
CA SER A 10 -0.56 -11.98 14.81
C SER A 10 -0.32 -10.49 14.62
N ARG A 11 0.96 -10.07 14.70
CA ARG A 11 1.40 -8.72 14.30
C ARG A 11 0.89 -8.30 12.92
N MET A 12 0.61 -9.26 12.03
CA MET A 12 -0.01 -8.97 10.73
C MET A 12 -1.35 -8.21 10.86
N TRP A 13 -2.12 -8.47 11.92
CA TRP A 13 -3.40 -7.84 12.25
C TRP A 13 -3.30 -6.76 13.34
N GLU A 14 -2.21 -6.66 14.08
CA GLU A 14 -2.08 -5.63 15.13
C GLU A 14 -1.64 -4.29 14.56
N VAL A 15 -1.08 -4.30 13.36
CA VAL A 15 -0.45 -3.12 12.78
C VAL A 15 -0.83 -2.90 11.34
N TRP A 16 -0.66 -1.66 10.92
CA TRP A 16 -0.82 -1.21 9.55
C TRP A 16 0.33 -1.63 8.65
N TRP A 17 0.06 -1.77 7.35
CA TRP A 17 1.03 -2.14 6.34
C TRP A 17 0.83 -1.33 5.08
N LEU A 18 1.93 -0.93 4.47
CA LEU A 18 1.97 -0.40 3.11
C LEU A 18 2.36 -1.53 2.16
N ALA A 19 1.75 -1.57 0.98
CA ALA A 19 2.14 -2.44 -0.11
C ALA A 19 2.80 -1.60 -1.23
N PRO A 20 3.76 -2.16 -2.01
CA PRO A 20 4.28 -1.51 -3.22
C PRO A 20 3.25 -1.46 -4.37
N SER A 21 2.03 -1.93 -4.11
CA SER A 21 0.87 -1.76 -5.00
C SER A 21 0.40 -0.32 -4.99
N VAL A 22 -0.18 0.14 -6.09
CA VAL A 22 -0.65 1.53 -6.23
C VAL A 22 -2.12 1.60 -6.60
N ARG A 23 -2.76 2.70 -6.19
CA ARG A 23 -3.96 3.24 -6.82
C ARG A 23 -3.55 4.44 -7.66
N ALA A 24 -3.79 4.42 -8.96
CA ALA A 24 -3.50 5.53 -9.87
C ALA A 24 -4.78 6.03 -10.54
N THR A 25 -5.01 7.33 -10.56
CA THR A 25 -6.16 7.98 -11.21
C THR A 25 -5.66 8.75 -12.42
N GLY A 26 -6.38 8.68 -13.54
CA GLY A 26 -6.00 9.42 -14.73
C GLY A 26 -6.99 9.25 -15.88
N THR A 27 -6.62 9.81 -17.03
CA THR A 27 -7.44 9.76 -18.26
C THR A 27 -6.80 8.81 -19.28
N THR A 28 -7.62 7.96 -19.89
CA THR A 28 -7.22 7.03 -20.97
C THR A 28 -6.92 7.78 -22.28
N LYS A 29 -6.27 7.11 -23.24
CA LYS A 29 -6.03 7.66 -24.59
C LYS A 29 -7.33 8.09 -25.31
N GLN A 30 -8.47 7.51 -24.94
CA GLN A 30 -9.80 7.80 -25.49
C GLN A 30 -10.57 8.86 -24.69
N GLY A 31 -9.99 9.44 -23.64
CA GLY A 31 -10.62 10.49 -22.83
C GLY A 31 -11.49 9.98 -21.66
N ALA A 32 -11.60 8.66 -21.46
CA ALA A 32 -12.30 8.11 -20.30
C ALA A 32 -11.47 8.26 -19.02
N LYS A 33 -12.12 8.67 -17.92
CA LYS A 33 -11.49 8.82 -16.59
C LYS A 33 -11.57 7.51 -15.83
N VAL A 34 -10.45 7.05 -15.29
CA VAL A 34 -10.37 5.74 -14.65
C VAL A 34 -9.46 5.75 -13.43
N VAL A 35 -9.66 4.75 -12.57
CA VAL A 35 -8.82 4.45 -11.41
C VAL A 35 -8.25 3.04 -11.57
N VAL A 36 -6.94 2.92 -11.51
CA VAL A 36 -6.18 1.70 -11.70
C VAL A 36 -5.64 1.22 -10.37
N TYR A 37 -5.91 -0.02 -10.00
CA TYR A 37 -5.25 -0.71 -8.88
C TYR A 37 -4.24 -1.70 -9.47
N ALA A 38 -2.96 -1.51 -9.18
CA ALA A 38 -1.88 -2.32 -9.73
C ALA A 38 -1.08 -3.02 -8.61
N HIS A 39 -1.07 -4.34 -8.65
CA HIS A 39 -0.34 -5.23 -7.73
C HIS A 39 0.95 -5.79 -8.35
N GLU A 40 1.65 -4.96 -9.09
CA GLU A 40 2.91 -5.29 -9.76
C GLU A 40 3.87 -4.09 -9.74
N ASN A 41 5.10 -4.32 -10.20
CA ASN A 41 6.10 -3.26 -10.30
C ASN A 41 5.59 -2.12 -11.18
N ASN A 42 5.63 -0.91 -10.63
CA ASN A 42 5.16 0.32 -11.24
C ASN A 42 6.16 1.46 -10.96
N TYR A 43 5.85 2.66 -11.45
CA TYR A 43 6.72 3.84 -11.29
C TYR A 43 7.13 4.10 -9.84
N PHE A 44 6.21 3.98 -8.89
CA PHE A 44 6.49 4.21 -7.46
C PHE A 44 7.04 2.98 -6.72
N SER A 45 7.18 1.83 -7.40
CA SER A 45 7.97 0.72 -6.84
C SER A 45 9.46 1.05 -6.75
N ASN A 46 9.93 2.08 -7.45
CA ASN A 46 11.28 2.63 -7.29
C ASN A 46 11.27 3.73 -6.20
N PRO A 47 11.95 3.54 -5.05
CA PRO A 47 11.98 4.53 -3.98
C PRO A 47 12.57 5.89 -4.40
N ALA A 48 13.42 5.93 -5.43
CA ALA A 48 13.96 7.19 -5.95
C ALA A 48 12.86 8.08 -6.53
N ASN A 49 11.83 7.49 -7.14
CA ASN A 49 10.72 8.24 -7.72
C ASN A 49 9.76 8.77 -6.64
N VAL A 50 9.56 8.00 -5.56
CA VAL A 50 8.84 8.47 -4.37
C VAL A 50 9.60 9.65 -3.75
N LYS A 51 10.91 9.48 -3.52
CA LYS A 51 11.76 10.52 -2.97
C LYS A 51 11.75 11.79 -3.82
N ASP A 52 11.87 11.65 -5.14
CA ASP A 52 11.81 12.79 -6.06
C ASP A 52 10.47 13.55 -5.96
N ALA A 53 9.35 12.83 -5.87
CA ALA A 53 8.03 13.45 -5.73
C ALA A 53 7.89 14.22 -4.40
N VAL A 54 8.39 13.66 -3.30
CA VAL A 54 8.36 14.27 -1.97
C VAL A 54 9.31 15.47 -1.88
N ASP A 55 10.60 15.27 -2.17
CA ASP A 55 11.65 16.28 -2.01
C ASP A 55 11.39 17.51 -2.89
N ASN A 56 10.88 17.29 -4.11
CA ASN A 56 10.60 18.37 -5.06
C ASN A 56 9.17 18.91 -4.97
N LYS A 57 8.43 18.57 -3.89
CA LYS A 57 7.07 19.09 -3.61
C LYS A 57 6.10 18.91 -4.78
N LYS A 58 6.16 17.74 -5.44
CA LYS A 58 5.29 17.41 -6.58
C LYS A 58 3.96 16.79 -6.14
N LEU A 59 3.77 16.55 -4.84
CA LEU A 59 2.56 15.91 -4.34
C LEU A 59 1.36 16.83 -4.41
N VAL A 60 0.22 16.29 -4.86
CA VAL A 60 -1.09 16.94 -4.78
C VAL A 60 -1.94 16.14 -3.82
N ASN A 61 -2.27 16.74 -2.67
CA ASN A 61 -3.01 16.08 -1.57
C ASN A 61 -2.39 14.74 -1.13
N GLY A 62 -1.06 14.59 -1.20
CA GLY A 62 -0.35 13.35 -0.84
C GLY A 62 -0.21 12.32 -1.97
N ALA A 63 -0.89 12.50 -3.11
CA ALA A 63 -0.67 11.69 -4.31
C ALA A 63 0.53 12.23 -5.12
N GLY A 64 1.33 11.35 -5.70
CA GLY A 64 2.46 11.73 -6.56
C GLY A 64 2.13 11.60 -8.05
N PRO A 65 2.68 12.47 -8.91
CA PRO A 65 2.46 12.39 -10.35
C PRO A 65 3.15 11.14 -10.92
N MET A 66 2.41 10.37 -11.70
CA MET A 66 2.88 9.23 -12.45
C MET A 66 3.01 9.64 -13.92
N PRO A 67 4.16 9.38 -14.56
CA PRO A 67 4.31 9.65 -15.99
C PRO A 67 3.22 8.97 -16.83
N GLN A 68 2.70 9.70 -17.81
CA GLN A 68 1.54 9.28 -18.61
C GLN A 68 1.76 7.95 -19.34
N ASP A 69 2.98 7.71 -19.84
CA ASP A 69 3.39 6.45 -20.47
C ASP A 69 3.35 5.26 -19.49
N GLN A 70 3.75 5.50 -18.23
CA GLN A 70 3.69 4.48 -17.17
C GLN A 70 2.25 4.17 -16.81
N PHE A 71 1.38 5.18 -16.72
CA PHE A 71 -0.05 4.99 -16.51
C PHE A 71 -0.70 4.18 -17.63
N TYR A 72 -0.41 4.52 -18.90
CA TYR A 72 -0.89 3.74 -20.05
C TYR A 72 -0.35 2.31 -20.06
N SER A 73 0.90 2.09 -19.65
CA SER A 73 1.45 0.74 -19.56
C SER A 73 0.72 -0.12 -18.53
N LEU A 74 0.21 0.46 -17.44
CA LEU A 74 -0.64 -0.26 -16.48
C LEU A 74 -1.99 -0.62 -17.11
N LEU A 75 -2.64 0.32 -17.79
CA LEU A 75 -3.93 0.08 -18.45
C LEU A 75 -3.87 -1.05 -19.48
N GLU A 76 -2.79 -1.13 -20.25
CA GLU A 76 -2.59 -2.19 -21.25
C GLU A 76 -2.46 -3.60 -20.63
N ARG A 77 -2.28 -3.70 -19.31
CA ARG A 77 -2.14 -4.95 -18.56
C ARG A 77 -3.38 -5.33 -17.76
N GLU A 78 -4.47 -4.57 -17.90
CA GLU A 78 -5.75 -4.90 -17.28
C GLU A 78 -6.15 -6.36 -17.62
N GLY A 79 -6.70 -7.07 -16.63
CA GLY A 79 -7.20 -8.43 -16.81
C GLY A 79 -6.14 -9.52 -16.65
N ASN A 80 -4.87 -9.17 -16.41
CA ASN A 80 -3.81 -10.13 -16.10
C ASN A 80 -3.89 -10.73 -14.67
N GLY A 81 -4.92 -10.36 -13.89
CA GLY A 81 -5.10 -10.76 -12.49
C GLY A 81 -4.27 -9.97 -11.47
N ARG A 82 -3.55 -8.93 -11.90
CA ARG A 82 -2.74 -8.03 -11.06
C ARG A 82 -3.07 -6.56 -11.26
N VAL A 83 -3.61 -6.19 -12.42
CA VAL A 83 -4.07 -4.83 -12.71
C VAL A 83 -5.58 -4.82 -12.91
N PHE A 84 -6.24 -3.91 -12.21
CA PHE A 84 -7.69 -3.76 -12.18
C PHE A 84 -8.04 -2.31 -12.52
N VAL A 85 -9.01 -2.10 -13.39
CA VAL A 85 -9.48 -0.76 -13.76
C VAL A 85 -10.92 -0.57 -13.25
N VAL A 86 -11.16 0.58 -12.67
CA VAL A 86 -12.45 1.00 -12.14
C VAL A 86 -12.83 2.31 -12.81
N ASP A 87 -14.10 2.42 -13.21
CA ASP A 87 -14.67 3.69 -13.65
C ASP A 87 -14.53 4.74 -12.55
N TYR A 88 -13.93 5.89 -12.89
CA TYR A 88 -13.66 6.94 -11.92
C TYR A 88 -14.93 7.48 -11.29
N ASP A 89 -15.97 7.73 -12.08
CA ASP A 89 -17.23 8.28 -11.57
C ASP A 89 -17.95 7.30 -10.63
N LYS A 90 -17.83 5.99 -10.88
CA LYS A 90 -18.32 4.94 -9.99
C LYS A 90 -17.60 4.96 -8.64
N LEU A 91 -16.27 5.10 -8.61
CA LEU A 91 -15.54 5.23 -7.35
C LEU A 91 -15.88 6.55 -6.65
N LYS A 92 -15.89 7.67 -7.38
CA LYS A 92 -16.20 9.00 -6.83
C LYS A 92 -17.56 9.08 -6.15
N ARG A 93 -18.58 8.41 -6.70
CA ARG A 93 -19.93 8.35 -6.11
C ARG A 93 -20.05 7.37 -4.94
N SER A 94 -19.07 6.49 -4.74
CA SER A 94 -19.07 5.54 -3.63
C SER A 94 -18.59 6.18 -2.34
N SER A 95 -19.04 5.66 -1.20
CA SER A 95 -18.68 6.19 0.12
C SER A 95 -17.19 6.05 0.40
N SER A 96 -16.53 7.13 0.82
CA SER A 96 -15.20 7.08 1.46
C SER A 96 -15.40 7.17 2.97
N SER A 97 -15.65 6.04 3.62
CA SER A 97 -16.06 5.98 5.04
C SER A 97 -15.85 4.60 5.67
N VAL A 98 -16.18 4.50 6.96
CA VAL A 98 -16.47 3.21 7.59
C VAL A 98 -17.83 2.71 7.10
N ILE A 99 -17.88 1.47 6.63
CA ILE A 99 -19.09 0.79 6.13
C ILE A 99 -19.23 -0.60 6.77
N SER A 100 -20.36 -1.26 6.56
CA SER A 100 -20.52 -2.65 6.99
C SER A 100 -19.64 -3.59 6.16
N VAL A 101 -19.16 -4.68 6.77
CA VAL A 101 -18.41 -5.71 6.06
C VAL A 101 -19.24 -6.37 4.95
N ASP A 102 -20.57 -6.43 5.11
CA ASP A 102 -21.47 -6.99 4.09
C ASP A 102 -21.57 -6.08 2.85
N ASP A 103 -21.56 -4.75 3.04
CA ASP A 103 -21.54 -3.78 1.94
C ASP A 103 -20.16 -3.68 1.28
N ALA A 104 -19.10 -3.96 2.04
CA ALA A 104 -17.74 -3.78 1.58
C ALA A 104 -17.41 -4.62 0.33
N LEU A 105 -17.97 -5.82 0.18
CA LEU A 105 -17.70 -6.65 -1.01
C LEU A 105 -18.23 -6.00 -2.31
N TYR A 106 -19.30 -5.21 -2.21
CA TYR A 106 -19.92 -4.52 -3.35
C TYR A 106 -19.28 -3.16 -3.64
N HIS A 107 -18.46 -2.65 -2.72
CA HIS A 107 -17.77 -1.39 -2.89
C HIS A 107 -16.76 -1.48 -4.06
N PRO A 108 -16.74 -0.50 -4.99
CA PRO A 108 -15.92 -0.58 -6.22
C PRO A 108 -14.41 -0.72 -5.96
N GLN A 109 -13.91 -0.23 -4.82
CA GLN A 109 -12.51 -0.38 -4.41
C GLN A 109 -12.14 -1.79 -3.93
N THR A 110 -13.03 -2.54 -3.28
CA THR A 110 -12.62 -3.66 -2.41
C THR A 110 -11.96 -4.81 -3.17
N ILE A 111 -12.57 -5.28 -4.26
CA ILE A 111 -12.02 -6.38 -5.06
C ILE A 111 -10.73 -5.93 -5.77
N PRO A 112 -10.69 -4.78 -6.47
CA PRO A 112 -9.46 -4.25 -7.06
C PRO A 112 -8.34 -4.04 -6.04
N PHE A 113 -8.65 -3.60 -4.82
CA PHE A 113 -7.66 -3.37 -3.77
C PHE A 113 -7.07 -4.67 -3.20
N LEU A 114 -7.89 -5.72 -3.07
CA LEU A 114 -7.47 -7.01 -2.51
C LEU A 114 -6.98 -8.00 -3.58
N GLY A 115 -7.02 -7.59 -4.85
CA GLY A 115 -6.43 -8.30 -5.98
C GLY A 115 -7.22 -9.52 -6.48
N SER A 116 -8.32 -9.90 -5.85
CA SER A 116 -9.29 -10.87 -6.39
C SER A 116 -10.54 -10.95 -5.53
N LYS A 117 -11.64 -11.47 -6.10
CA LYS A 117 -12.88 -11.73 -5.37
C LYS A 117 -12.66 -12.74 -4.23
N ASP A 118 -12.00 -13.85 -4.51
CA ASP A 118 -11.72 -14.90 -3.51
C ASP A 118 -10.88 -14.38 -2.34
N THR A 119 -9.86 -13.56 -2.61
CA THR A 119 -9.05 -12.93 -1.56
C THR A 119 -9.89 -11.92 -0.77
N ALA A 120 -10.71 -11.13 -1.44
CA ALA A 120 -11.59 -10.15 -0.79
C ALA A 120 -12.58 -10.81 0.17
N GLU A 121 -13.29 -11.84 -0.27
CA GLU A 121 -14.24 -12.58 0.56
C GLU A 121 -13.57 -13.19 1.79
N ARG A 122 -12.44 -13.88 1.60
CA ARG A 122 -11.67 -14.46 2.72
C ARG A 122 -11.14 -13.39 3.68
N TYR A 123 -10.68 -12.26 3.14
CA TYR A 123 -10.21 -11.14 3.95
C TYR A 123 -11.36 -10.59 4.79
N LEU A 124 -12.53 -10.31 4.21
CA LEU A 124 -13.69 -9.76 4.91
C LEU A 124 -14.21 -10.72 6.00
N VAL A 125 -14.25 -12.02 5.73
CA VAL A 125 -14.58 -13.03 6.76
C VAL A 125 -13.59 -12.99 7.93
N LYS A 126 -12.29 -12.86 7.63
CA LYS A 126 -11.26 -12.80 8.66
C LYS A 126 -11.30 -11.46 9.41
N HIS A 127 -11.47 -10.35 8.70
CA HIS A 127 -11.66 -9.01 9.25
C HIS A 127 -12.79 -9.01 10.27
N ARG A 128 -13.95 -9.60 9.93
CA ARG A 128 -15.09 -9.73 10.85
C ARG A 128 -14.72 -10.40 12.17
N LYS A 129 -13.88 -11.44 12.12
CA LYS A 129 -13.40 -12.16 13.30
C LYS A 129 -12.38 -11.35 14.11
N VAL A 130 -11.57 -10.52 13.46
CA VAL A 130 -10.48 -9.77 14.10
C VAL A 130 -10.97 -8.44 14.66
N TYR A 131 -11.61 -7.60 13.82
CA TYR A 131 -11.96 -6.21 14.14
C TYR A 131 -13.46 -5.94 14.25
N GLY A 132 -14.33 -6.88 13.85
CA GLY A 132 -15.79 -6.72 13.91
C GLY A 132 -16.43 -6.44 12.55
N ASP A 133 -17.71 -6.08 12.56
CA ASP A 133 -18.60 -6.01 11.40
C ASP A 133 -18.49 -4.71 10.58
N LYS A 134 -17.58 -3.83 10.95
CA LYS A 134 -17.31 -2.57 10.25
C LYS A 134 -15.89 -2.53 9.69
N ILE A 135 -15.73 -1.92 8.51
CA ILE A 135 -14.45 -1.74 7.84
C ILE A 135 -14.36 -0.35 7.22
N GLY A 136 -13.20 0.29 7.33
CA GLY A 136 -12.89 1.52 6.58
C GLY A 136 -12.62 1.21 5.12
N VAL A 137 -13.26 1.93 4.20
CA VAL A 137 -12.91 1.90 2.77
C VAL A 137 -12.71 3.35 2.35
N TRP A 138 -11.45 3.75 2.26
CA TRP A 138 -11.05 5.15 2.11
C TRP A 138 -10.47 5.40 0.72
N HIS A 139 -10.97 6.44 0.07
CA HIS A 139 -10.45 6.95 -1.18
C HIS A 139 -10.53 8.48 -1.27
N THR A 140 -9.74 9.04 -2.18
CA THR A 140 -9.64 10.49 -2.44
C THR A 140 -9.88 10.75 -3.92
N ASP A 141 -10.25 11.99 -4.24
CA ASP A 141 -10.33 12.45 -5.61
C ASP A 141 -8.95 12.92 -6.08
N ASP A 142 -8.27 12.08 -6.84
CA ASP A 142 -6.91 12.35 -7.36
C ASP A 142 -6.93 12.59 -8.88
N LEU A 143 -8.07 13.01 -9.46
CA LEU A 143 -8.13 13.32 -10.88
C LEU A 143 -7.56 14.71 -11.16
N GLU A 144 -6.38 14.74 -11.75
CA GLU A 144 -5.66 15.95 -12.17
C GLU A 144 -5.36 15.91 -13.68
N ASP A 145 -4.66 16.94 -14.19
CA ASP A 145 -4.20 17.01 -15.58
C ASP A 145 -3.20 15.89 -15.92
N GLU A 146 -2.34 15.53 -14.97
CA GLU A 146 -1.43 14.39 -15.04
C GLU A 146 -1.98 13.22 -14.20
N PRO A 147 -1.67 11.96 -14.55
CA PRO A 147 -2.06 10.82 -13.71
C PRO A 147 -1.44 10.92 -12.33
N MET A 148 -2.24 10.73 -11.28
CA MET A 148 -1.79 10.79 -9.89
C MET A 148 -1.89 9.43 -9.24
N ALA A 149 -0.91 9.03 -8.43
CA ALA A 149 -0.94 7.75 -7.75
C ALA A 149 -0.52 7.80 -6.28
N ARG A 150 -1.06 6.84 -5.55
CA ARG A 150 -0.81 6.58 -4.12
C ARG A 150 -0.45 5.12 -3.92
N MET A 151 0.30 4.83 -2.88
CA MET A 151 0.52 3.44 -2.46
C MET A 151 -0.67 2.91 -1.67
N LEU A 152 -0.93 1.61 -1.79
CA LEU A 152 -2.02 0.96 -1.07
C LEU A 152 -1.62 0.63 0.36
N PHE A 153 -2.52 0.92 1.28
CA PHE A 153 -2.30 0.89 2.71
C PHE A 153 -3.42 0.15 3.42
N LEU A 154 -3.04 -0.70 4.37
CA LEU A 154 -3.90 -1.69 4.99
C LEU A 154 -3.84 -1.60 6.52
N GLY A 155 -4.94 -1.21 7.16
CA GLY A 155 -5.02 -0.93 8.61
C GLY A 155 -4.45 0.43 8.98
N ILE A 156 -4.88 1.01 10.11
CA ILE A 156 -4.85 2.43 10.54
C ILE A 156 -6.08 3.25 10.09
N SER A 157 -6.56 4.09 11.02
CA SER A 157 -7.83 4.86 11.10
C SER A 157 -9.02 4.14 11.73
N ASP A 158 -10.02 4.94 12.15
CA ASP A 158 -11.34 4.47 12.59
C ASP A 158 -11.86 3.45 11.57
N GLY A 159 -11.99 2.19 11.99
CA GLY A 159 -12.50 1.10 11.15
C GLY A 159 -11.47 0.21 10.45
N ASN A 160 -10.15 0.35 10.69
CA ASN A 160 -9.09 -0.58 10.23
C ASN A 160 -9.24 -1.03 8.76
N GLY A 161 -8.93 -0.14 7.82
CA GLY A 161 -9.48 -0.24 6.47
C GLY A 161 -8.54 -0.55 5.31
N LEU A 162 -9.12 -0.42 4.11
CA LEU A 162 -8.46 -0.37 2.81
C LEU A 162 -8.30 1.10 2.40
N SER A 163 -7.07 1.60 2.24
CA SER A 163 -6.81 3.02 1.93
C SER A 163 -5.72 3.21 0.88
N GLY A 164 -5.81 4.28 0.09
CA GLY A 164 -4.65 4.81 -0.62
C GLY A 164 -4.00 5.89 0.26
N ASP A 165 -2.76 5.68 0.67
CA ASP A 165 -2.07 6.56 1.64
C ASP A 165 -1.20 7.62 0.96
N ASP A 166 -0.87 8.66 1.70
CA ASP A 166 -0.01 9.75 1.24
C ASP A 166 1.43 9.24 1.06
N LEU A 167 2.09 9.64 -0.03
CA LEU A 167 3.45 9.19 -0.34
C LEU A 167 4.53 9.74 0.60
N ASP A 168 4.24 10.82 1.32
CA ASP A 168 5.13 11.44 2.31
C ASP A 168 4.86 10.98 3.76
N TYR A 169 3.94 10.02 3.95
CA TYR A 169 3.61 9.52 5.28
C TYR A 169 4.47 8.34 5.75
N SER A 170 4.30 7.95 7.00
CA SER A 170 5.01 6.81 7.59
C SER A 170 4.71 5.51 6.83
N SER A 171 5.74 4.75 6.47
CA SER A 171 5.60 3.50 5.73
C SER A 171 6.05 2.26 6.52
N ARG A 172 5.40 1.12 6.24
CA ARG A 172 5.77 -0.19 6.79
C ARG A 172 5.56 -1.27 5.75
N LEU A 173 6.65 -1.69 5.13
CA LEU A 173 6.67 -2.70 4.06
C LEU A 173 7.03 -4.08 4.62
N LEU A 174 6.43 -5.13 4.07
CA LEU A 174 6.78 -6.52 4.39
C LEU A 174 7.66 -7.11 3.29
N GLY A 175 8.91 -7.45 3.63
CA GLY A 175 9.82 -8.19 2.75
C GLY A 175 9.75 -9.70 3.00
N VAL A 176 9.74 -10.49 1.93
CA VAL A 176 9.85 -11.96 1.99
C VAL A 176 11.11 -12.38 1.24
N ALA A 177 11.99 -13.14 1.88
CA ALA A 177 13.15 -13.74 1.22
C ALA A 177 12.77 -15.14 0.69
N PRO A 178 13.23 -15.53 -0.52
CA PRO A 178 12.92 -16.84 -1.13
C PRO A 178 13.49 -18.02 -0.33
N GLU A 179 14.53 -17.77 0.46
CA GLU A 179 15.04 -18.68 1.47
C GLU A 179 14.97 -17.96 2.80
N ALA A 180 14.40 -18.62 3.83
CA ALA A 180 14.79 -18.25 5.18
C ALA A 180 16.28 -18.53 5.24
N GLN A 181 17.11 -17.48 5.17
CA GLN A 181 18.50 -17.62 5.62
C GLN A 181 18.37 -18.14 7.03
N SER A 182 18.60 -19.44 7.17
CA SER A 182 18.48 -20.15 8.41
C SER A 182 19.21 -19.32 9.45
N ALA A 183 18.54 -19.08 10.58
CA ALA A 183 19.21 -18.77 11.83
C ALA A 183 20.08 -19.98 12.25
N ARG A 184 20.99 -20.40 11.36
CA ARG A 184 22.10 -21.28 11.64
C ARG A 184 23.07 -20.42 12.42
N GLU A 185 23.26 -20.82 13.67
CA GLU A 185 24.46 -20.62 14.49
C GLU A 185 25.56 -19.89 13.72
N ARG A 186 25.61 -18.56 13.89
CA ARG A 186 26.87 -17.84 13.75
C ARG A 186 27.26 -17.46 15.16
N GLU A 187 28.02 -18.35 15.79
CA GLU A 187 28.99 -17.94 16.79
C GLU A 187 29.78 -16.75 16.22
N GLY A 188 29.83 -15.64 16.96
CA GLY A 188 30.47 -14.39 16.54
C GLY A 188 29.52 -13.35 15.93
N LEU A 189 28.59 -12.82 16.73
CA LEU A 189 27.67 -11.74 16.34
C LEU A 189 28.20 -10.32 16.60
N GLU A 190 29.52 -10.10 16.60
CA GLU A 190 30.11 -8.75 16.54
C GLU A 190 30.41 -8.39 15.08
N GLY A 191 29.34 -8.18 14.30
CA GLY A 191 29.45 -7.61 12.96
C GLY A 191 29.39 -6.08 13.04
N THR A 192 30.44 -5.42 12.54
CA THR A 192 30.65 -3.97 12.53
C THR A 192 29.40 -3.20 12.12
N VAL A 193 28.92 -2.34 13.02
CA VAL A 193 27.84 -1.38 12.74
C VAL A 193 28.46 -0.19 12.04
N GLU A 194 28.06 0.05 10.79
CA GLU A 194 28.44 1.27 10.09
C GLU A 194 27.33 2.31 10.29
N VAL A 195 27.69 3.40 10.98
CA VAL A 195 26.81 4.55 11.18
C VAL A 195 26.89 5.43 9.94
N LEU A 196 25.78 5.55 9.22
CA LEU A 196 25.68 6.35 8.01
C LEU A 196 24.92 7.64 8.29
N GLY A 197 25.62 8.77 8.21
CA GLY A 197 25.10 10.14 8.35
C GLY A 197 24.52 10.44 9.73
N GLU A 198 25.16 11.30 10.53
CA GLU A 198 24.67 11.83 11.84
C GLU A 198 23.94 10.84 12.78
N GLY A 199 24.16 9.52 12.67
CA GLY A 199 23.41 8.53 13.46
C GLY A 199 21.99 8.22 12.96
N LYS A 200 21.55 8.72 11.80
CA LYS A 200 20.18 8.54 11.28
C LYS A 200 19.96 7.18 10.63
N PHE A 201 21.02 6.56 10.09
CA PHE A 201 20.90 5.26 9.46
C PHE A 201 22.02 4.32 9.90
N LEU A 202 21.67 3.05 10.08
CA LEU A 202 22.58 1.97 10.43
C LEU A 202 22.56 0.96 9.28
N ARG A 203 23.73 0.58 8.78
CA ARG A 203 23.84 -0.49 7.80
C ARG A 203 24.30 -1.78 8.48
N ARG A 204 23.51 -2.84 8.37
CA ARG A 204 23.85 -4.17 8.93
C ARG A 204 23.50 -5.26 7.93
N GLY A 205 24.51 -6.05 7.54
CA GLY A 205 24.32 -7.17 6.61
C GLY A 205 23.73 -6.78 5.25
N GLY A 206 24.14 -5.63 4.71
CA GLY A 206 23.63 -5.09 3.44
C GLY A 206 22.23 -4.47 3.52
N ARG A 207 21.58 -4.48 4.69
CA ARG A 207 20.28 -3.85 4.93
C ARG A 207 20.46 -2.51 5.65
N LEU A 208 19.62 -1.54 5.30
CA LEU A 208 19.59 -0.21 5.90
C LEU A 208 18.49 -0.15 6.96
N TYR A 209 18.83 0.33 8.15
CA TYR A 209 17.96 0.48 9.31
C TYR A 209 17.94 1.96 9.70
N MET A 210 16.79 2.47 10.12
CA MET A 210 16.67 3.79 10.74
C MET A 210 16.33 3.56 12.22
N PRO A 211 17.14 4.06 13.17
CA PRO A 211 16.80 3.94 14.59
C PRO A 211 15.49 4.69 14.85
N VAL A 212 14.60 4.09 15.63
CA VAL A 212 13.42 4.81 16.16
C VAL A 212 13.94 5.71 17.28
N PRO A 213 13.67 7.03 17.26
CA PRO A 213 14.09 7.93 18.33
C PRO A 213 13.57 7.45 19.70
N GLU A 214 14.43 7.45 20.72
CA GLU A 214 14.01 7.21 22.09
C GLU A 214 12.98 8.28 22.50
N GLY A 215 11.81 7.84 22.99
CA GLY A 215 10.70 8.71 23.39
C GLY A 215 9.41 8.53 22.59
N LEU A 216 9.42 7.73 21.53
CA LEU A 216 8.18 7.24 20.89
C LEU A 216 7.61 6.06 21.70
N ASP A 217 6.92 6.38 22.78
CA ASP A 217 5.97 5.45 23.42
C ASP A 217 4.81 5.21 22.45
N LEU A 218 4.93 4.13 21.66
CA LEU A 218 3.88 3.67 20.76
C LEU A 218 2.81 2.95 21.59
N LYS A 219 1.84 3.73 22.12
CA LYS A 219 0.56 3.20 22.63
C LYS A 219 -0.30 2.64 21.52
#